data_AF-A0A6U4QTZ5-F1
#
_entry.id   AF-A0A6U4QTZ5-F1
#
_cell.length_a   1.000
_cell.length_b   1.000
_cell.length_c   1.000
_cell.angle_alpha   90.00
_cell.angle_beta   90.00
_cell.angle_gamma   90.00
#
_symmetry.space_group_name_H-M   'P 1'
#
loop_
_entity.id
_entity.type
_entity.pdbx_description
1 polymer ?
#
loop_
_entity_poly.entity_id
_entity_poly.type
_entity_poly.pdbx_seq_one_letter_code
_entity_poly.pdbx_strand_id
1 'polypeptide(L)'
;TMLFVDIAGFTTICERVPPDTLSDLVSQYFDRASRIVMDHDGLIDKFIGDCIMGVWGAPFPVASQEVKATLAGKLLDRETMVAPLATAWDAEGEVLRVRVGVSTGEVLA
;
A
#
# COMPACT_ATOMS: atom_id res chain seq x y z
N THR A 1 6.86 12.80 -7.02
CA THR A 1 6.57 12.41 -5.62
C THR A 1 6.52 10.91 -5.51
N MET A 2 7.04 10.35 -4.44
CA MET A 2 7.00 8.91 -4.16
C MET A 2 6.20 8.63 -2.89
N LEU A 3 5.51 7.49 -2.87
CA LEU A 3 4.79 6.92 -1.74
C LEU A 3 5.31 5.51 -1.50
N PHE A 4 5.57 5.19 -0.24
CA PHE A 4 5.91 3.86 0.23
C PHE A 4 4.86 3.43 1.25
N VAL A 5 4.30 2.23 1.10
CA VAL A 5 3.32 1.68 2.03
C VAL A 5 3.62 0.23 2.32
N ASP A 6 3.80 -0.08 3.60
CA ASP A 6 4.28 -1.38 4.09
C ASP A 6 3.39 -1.89 5.21
N ILE A 7 3.21 -3.21 5.33
CA ILE A 7 2.31 -3.80 6.32
C ILE A 7 3.01 -3.86 7.69
N ALA A 8 2.38 -3.28 8.71
CA ALA A 8 2.94 -3.30 10.05
C ALA A 8 2.91 -4.73 10.63
N GLY A 9 4.08 -5.26 10.98
CA GLY A 9 4.19 -6.59 11.60
C GLY A 9 4.11 -7.75 10.61
N PHE A 10 4.25 -7.50 9.31
CA PHE A 10 4.12 -8.52 8.26
C PHE A 10 4.97 -9.77 8.49
N THR A 11 6.22 -9.61 8.94
CA THR A 11 7.10 -10.75 9.23
C THR A 11 6.49 -11.70 10.27
N THR A 12 5.92 -11.17 11.35
CA THR A 12 5.25 -11.96 12.39
C THR A 12 4.01 -12.66 11.84
N ILE A 13 3.24 -11.97 10.98
CA ILE A 13 2.06 -12.53 10.32
C ILE A 13 2.46 -13.73 9.44
N CYS A 14 3.52 -13.58 8.64
CA CYS A 14 4.01 -14.65 7.76
C CYS A 14 4.43 -15.92 8.48
N GLU A 15 4.91 -15.82 9.72
CA GLU A 15 5.32 -16.97 10.53
C GLU A 15 4.13 -17.76 11.10
N ARG A 16 2.94 -17.15 11.17
CA ARG A 16 1.75 -17.73 11.80
C ARG A 16 0.68 -18.16 10.81
N VAL A 17 0.60 -17.50 9.67
CA VAL A 17 -0.44 -17.71 8.66
C VAL A 17 0.01 -18.74 7.62
N PRO A 18 -0.84 -19.73 7.27
CA PRO A 18 -0.55 -20.65 6.19
C PRO A 18 -0.23 -19.93 4.86
N PRO A 19 0.75 -20.39 4.07
CA PRO A 19 1.19 -19.70 2.85
C PRO A 19 0.06 -19.39 1.84
N ASP A 20 -0.86 -20.33 1.63
CA ASP A 20 -1.97 -20.14 0.68
C ASP A 20 -2.90 -19.01 1.14
N THR A 21 -3.27 -19.01 2.42
CA THR A 21 -4.07 -17.94 3.03
C THR A 21 -3.35 -16.59 2.99
N LEU A 22 -2.06 -16.57 3.28
CA LEU A 22 -1.25 -15.35 3.23
C LEU A 22 -1.21 -14.77 1.82
N SER A 23 -1.02 -15.61 0.79
CA SER A 23 -1.02 -15.18 -0.61
C SER A 23 -2.34 -14.53 -1.01
N ASP A 24 -3.47 -15.09 -0.60
CA ASP A 24 -4.80 -14.53 -0.89
C ASP A 24 -5.03 -13.18 -0.20
N LEU A 25 -4.59 -13.05 1.06
CA LEU A 25 -4.68 -11.79 1.81
C LEU A 25 -3.82 -10.68 1.18
N VAL A 26 -2.56 -11.01 0.86
CA VAL A 26 -1.63 -10.08 0.21
C VAL A 26 -2.13 -9.66 -1.17
N SER A 27 -2.68 -10.60 -1.95
CA SER A 27 -3.24 -10.29 -3.28
C SER A 27 -4.42 -9.33 -3.19
N GLN A 28 -5.34 -9.54 -2.24
CA GLN A 28 -6.47 -8.63 -1.99
C GLN A 28 -6.00 -7.23 -1.57
N TYR A 29 -5.00 -7.16 -0.69
CA TYR A 29 -4.38 -5.90 -0.30
C TYR A 29 -3.74 -5.18 -1.49
N PHE A 30 -2.92 -5.87 -2.29
CA PHE A 30 -2.26 -5.28 -3.46
C PHE A 30 -3.24 -4.80 -4.51
N ASP A 31 -4.31 -5.55 -4.78
CA ASP A 31 -5.35 -5.12 -5.72
C ASP A 31 -6.02 -3.82 -5.26
N ARG A 32 -6.39 -3.75 -3.97
CA ARG A 32 -7.06 -2.56 -3.43
C ARG A 32 -6.11 -1.37 -3.38
N ALA A 33 -4.88 -1.60 -2.95
CA ALA A 33 -3.86 -0.57 -2.84
C ALA A 33 -3.47 0.01 -4.21
N SER A 34 -3.28 -0.87 -5.20
CA SER A 34 -2.98 -0.47 -6.57
C SER A 34 -4.09 0.39 -7.16
N ARG A 35 -5.37 0.01 -6.94
CA ARG A 35 -6.51 0.83 -7.37
C ARG A 35 -6.49 2.20 -6.74
N ILE A 36 -6.27 2.30 -5.43
CA ILE A 36 -6.23 3.60 -4.73
C ILE A 36 -5.11 4.50 -5.28
N VAL A 37 -3.93 3.95 -5.53
CA VAL A 37 -2.82 4.70 -6.15
C VAL A 37 -3.21 5.21 -7.54
N MET A 38 -3.76 4.33 -8.40
CA MET A 38 -4.17 4.68 -9.76
C MET A 38 -5.33 5.66 -9.81
N ASP A 39 -6.33 5.54 -8.93
CA ASP A 39 -7.47 6.45 -8.81
C ASP A 39 -7.05 7.87 -8.40
N HIS A 40 -5.83 8.03 -7.87
CA HIS A 40 -5.23 9.32 -7.54
C HIS A 40 -4.14 9.72 -8.54
N ASP A 41 -4.13 9.19 -9.77
CA ASP A 41 -3.16 9.47 -10.84
C ASP A 41 -1.71 9.03 -10.53
N GLY A 42 -1.54 8.10 -9.60
CA GLY A 42 -0.25 7.47 -9.32
C GLY A 42 -0.01 6.24 -10.19
N LEU A 43 1.25 5.89 -10.36
CA LEU A 43 1.67 4.63 -10.97
C LEU A 43 2.33 3.74 -9.93
N ILE A 44 2.07 2.44 -10.00
CA ILE A 44 2.83 1.46 -9.23
C ILE A 44 4.16 1.25 -9.94
N ASP A 45 5.26 1.58 -9.26
CA ASP A 45 6.60 1.36 -9.76
C ASP A 45 7.02 -0.10 -9.51
N LYS A 46 6.86 -0.57 -8.26
CA LYS A 46 7.11 -1.98 -7.90
C LYS A 46 6.49 -2.39 -6.56
N PHE A 47 6.44 -3.69 -6.36
CA PHE A 47 6.18 -4.36 -5.08
C PHE A 47 7.50 -4.88 -4.50
N ILE A 48 7.72 -4.70 -3.20
CA ILE A 48 8.95 -5.09 -2.49
C ILE A 48 8.55 -5.83 -1.20
N GLY A 49 8.43 -7.15 -1.26
CA GLY A 49 7.85 -7.90 -0.13
C GLY A 49 6.39 -7.47 0.06
N ASP A 50 6.04 -6.99 1.25
CA ASP A 50 4.75 -6.39 1.59
C ASP A 50 4.65 -4.88 1.31
N CYS A 51 5.75 -4.26 0.89
CA CYS A 51 5.81 -2.85 0.56
C CYS A 51 5.35 -2.57 -0.88
N ILE A 52 4.60 -1.49 -1.05
CA ILE A 52 4.17 -0.93 -2.34
C ILE A 52 4.88 0.40 -2.53
N MET A 53 5.49 0.57 -3.71
CA MET A 53 6.05 1.84 -4.15
C MET A 53 5.19 2.47 -5.25
N GLY A 54 4.60 3.62 -4.94
CA GLY A 54 3.84 4.45 -5.88
C GLY A 54 4.62 5.70 -6.29
N VAL A 55 4.49 6.12 -7.54
CA VAL A 55 5.12 7.33 -8.08
C VAL A 55 4.10 8.23 -8.78
N TRP A 56 4.24 9.53 -8.56
CA TRP A 56 3.51 10.59 -9.25
C TRP A 56 4.51 11.50 -9.93
N GLY A 57 4.19 11.94 -11.15
CA GLY A 57 5.04 12.85 -11.92
C GLY A 57 6.12 12.17 -12.77
N ALA A 58 6.15 10.84 -12.82
CA ALA A 58 7.02 10.05 -13.70
C ALA A 58 6.25 8.83 -14.25
N PRO A 59 6.40 8.47 -15.54
CA PRO A 59 7.14 9.18 -16.57
C PRO A 59 6.39 10.42 -17.10
N PHE A 60 5.14 10.61 -16.69
CA PHE A 60 4.29 11.72 -17.12
C PHE A 60 4.06 12.72 -15.98
N PRO A 61 4.01 14.03 -16.28
CA PRO A 61 3.77 15.05 -15.27
C PRO A 61 2.37 14.90 -14.68
N VAL A 62 2.27 15.09 -13.35
CA VAL A 62 1.00 15.07 -12.62
C VAL A 62 0.87 16.36 -11.81
N ALA A 63 -0.18 17.13 -12.07
CA ALA A 63 -0.47 18.33 -11.29
C ALA A 63 -0.78 17.98 -9.83
N SER A 64 -0.22 18.76 -8.89
CA SER A 64 -0.40 18.58 -7.44
C SER A 64 -0.05 17.15 -6.97
N GLN A 65 1.02 16.57 -7.52
CA GLN A 65 1.51 15.22 -7.22
C GLN A 65 1.66 14.94 -5.72
N GLU A 66 2.15 15.90 -4.95
CA GLU A 66 2.33 15.79 -3.50
C GLU A 66 1.00 15.66 -2.75
N VAL A 67 -0.03 16.39 -3.19
CA VAL A 67 -1.38 16.31 -2.62
C VAL A 67 -2.01 14.97 -2.96
N LYS A 68 -1.92 14.54 -4.23
CA LYS A 68 -2.50 13.28 -4.69
C LYS A 68 -1.88 12.07 -4.00
N ALA A 69 -0.55 12.02 -3.90
CA ALA A 69 0.15 10.97 -3.16
C ALA A 69 -0.24 10.94 -1.68
N THR A 70 -0.37 12.11 -1.04
CA THR A 70 -0.78 12.20 0.37
C THR A 70 -2.21 11.72 0.58
N LEU A 71 -3.13 12.07 -0.33
CA LEU A 71 -4.52 11.61 -0.28
C LEU A 71 -4.62 10.10 -0.51
N ALA A 72 -3.88 9.55 -1.47
CA ALA A 72 -3.81 8.11 -1.71
C ALA A 72 -3.31 7.38 -0.46
N GLY A 73 -2.22 7.86 0.15
CA GLY A 73 -1.67 7.30 1.38
C GLY A 73 -2.65 7.33 2.55
N LYS A 74 -3.36 8.45 2.75
CA LYS A 74 -4.41 8.55 3.78
C LYS A 74 -5.58 7.61 3.53
N LEU A 75 -5.98 7.44 2.28
CA LEU A 75 -7.08 6.52 1.94
C LEU A 75 -6.64 5.06 2.13
N LEU A 76 -5.41 4.71 1.79
CA LEU A 76 -4.83 3.39 2.03
C LEU A 76 -4.88 3.01 3.51
N ASP A 77 -4.36 3.88 4.38
CA ASP A 77 -4.39 3.69 5.83
C ASP A 77 -5.81 3.46 6.37
N ARG A 78 -6.78 4.23 5.85
CA ARG A 78 -8.19 4.05 6.22
C ARG A 78 -8.78 2.74 5.72
N GLU A 79 -8.53 2.39 4.46
CA GLU A 79 -9.10 1.23 3.78
C GLU A 79 -8.61 -0.08 4.38
N THR A 80 -7.36 -0.13 4.84
CA THR A 80 -6.82 -1.31 5.55
C THR A 80 -7.51 -1.56 6.90
N MET A 81 -8.11 -0.53 7.49
CA MET A 81 -8.83 -0.63 8.77
C MET A 81 -10.33 -0.94 8.63
N VAL A 82 -10.86 -1.12 7.42
CA VAL A 82 -12.29 -1.43 7.19
C VAL A 82 -12.47 -2.66 6.30
N ALA A 83 -13.63 -3.31 6.41
CA ALA A 83 -13.96 -4.43 5.53
C ALA A 83 -13.99 -3.99 4.05
N PRO A 84 -13.56 -4.84 3.09
CA PRO A 84 -13.17 -6.24 3.30
C PRO A 84 -11.69 -6.45 3.66
N LEU A 85 -10.85 -5.42 3.73
CA LEU A 85 -9.41 -5.61 4.03
C LEU A 85 -9.12 -5.84 5.52
N ALA A 86 -9.94 -5.28 6.40
CA ALA A 86 -9.90 -5.55 7.84
C ALA A 86 -10.54 -6.92 8.16
N THR A 87 -10.02 -7.98 7.56
CA THR A 87 -10.22 -9.36 8.00
C THR A 87 -9.25 -9.69 9.14
N ALA A 88 -9.42 -10.84 9.79
CA ALA A 88 -8.38 -11.36 10.68
C ALA A 88 -7.15 -11.75 9.82
N TRP A 89 -6.02 -11.08 10.03
CA TRP A 89 -4.76 -11.42 9.35
C TRP A 89 -3.94 -12.45 10.11
N ASP A 90 -4.37 -12.84 11.32
CA ASP A 90 -3.81 -13.93 12.10
C ASP A 90 -4.88 -14.62 12.97
N ALA A 91 -4.47 -15.62 13.75
CA ALA A 91 -5.35 -16.37 14.66
C ALA A 91 -5.87 -15.52 15.82
N GLU A 92 -5.19 -14.41 16.12
CA GLU A 92 -5.53 -13.47 17.18
C GLU A 92 -6.53 -12.39 16.71
N GLY A 93 -6.81 -12.32 15.41
CA GLY A 93 -7.75 -11.36 14.84
C GLY A 93 -7.16 -9.98 14.62
N GLU A 94 -5.83 -9.88 14.45
CA GLU A 94 -5.17 -8.61 14.19
C GLU A 94 -5.72 -7.93 12.94
N VAL A 95 -6.01 -6.64 13.08
CA VAL A 95 -6.48 -5.78 11.99
C VAL A 95 -5.28 -5.37 11.16
N LEU A 96 -5.42 -5.42 9.83
CA LEU A 96 -4.39 -4.94 8.92
C LEU A 96 -4.07 -3.46 9.20
N ARG A 97 -2.81 -3.21 9.57
CA ARG A 97 -2.26 -1.86 9.71
C ARG A 97 -1.16 -1.66 8.71
N VAL A 98 -1.07 -0.46 8.15
CA VAL A 98 -0.01 -0.09 7.22
C VAL A 98 0.78 1.10 7.75
N ARG A 99 2.00 1.25 7.25
CA ARG A 99 2.87 2.40 7.49
C ARG A 99 3.05 3.14 6.18
N VAL A 100 2.66 4.40 6.15
CA VAL A 100 2.68 5.23 4.94
C VAL A 100 3.77 6.29 5.05
N GLY A 101 4.65 6.34 4.04
CA GLY A 101 5.64 7.39 3.86
C GLY A 101 5.46 8.09 2.52
N VAL A 102 5.49 9.43 2.50
CA VAL A 102 5.42 10.23 1.27
C VAL A 102 6.61 11.18 1.23
N SER A 103 7.27 11.25 0.08
CA SER A 103 8.42 12.14 -0.14
C SER A 103 8.34 12.81 -1.52
N THR A 104 8.68 14.09 -1.59
CA THR A 104 8.72 14.87 -2.83
C THR A 104 10.11 15.47 -3.00
N GLY A 105 10.71 15.26 -4.17
CA GLY A 105 12.04 15.75 -4.51
C GLY A 105 12.44 15.34 -5.92
N GLU A 106 13.63 15.79 -6.33
CA GLU A 106 14.25 15.38 -7.59
C GLU A 106 14.75 13.93 -7.49
N VAL A 107 14.51 13.15 -8.54
CA VAL A 107 14.90 11.73 -8.62
C VAL A 107 15.34 11.41 -10.04
N LEU A 108 16.24 10.43 -10.17
CA LEU A 108 16.49 9.75 -11.44
C LEU A 108 15.54 8.56 -11.50
N ALA A 109 14.67 8.54 -12.49
CA ALA A 109 13.68 7.49 -12.72
C ALA A 109 13.87 6.92 -14.13
#